data_AF-A0A842UW13-F1
#
_entry.id   AF-A0A842UW13-F1
#
_cell.length_a   1.000
_cell.length_b   1.000
_cell.length_c   1.000
_cell.angle_alpha   90.00
_cell.angle_beta   90.00
_cell.angle_gamma   90.00
#
_symmetry.space_group_name_H-M   'P 1'
#
loop_
_entity.id
_entity.type
_entity.pdbx_description
1 polymer ?
#
loop_
_entity_poly.entity_id
_entity_poly.type
_entity_poly.pdbx_seq_one_letter_code
_entity_poly.pdbx_strand_id
1 'polypeptide(L)' 'MVIRLRVIRILLLKCPKCKNNMRYQGRAVYVGDKRKRCVYCGHSFRISERVVKKL' A
#
# COMPACT_ATOMS: atom_id res chain seq x y z
N MET A 1 7.19 -3.51 14.30
CA MET A 1 7.60 -4.25 13.09
C MET A 1 7.57 -3.28 11.91
N VAL A 2 8.74 -2.76 11.53
CA VAL A 2 8.87 -1.76 10.47
C VAL A 2 9.18 -2.48 9.15
N ILE A 3 8.25 -2.44 8.19
CA ILE A 3 8.44 -3.10 6.90
C ILE A 3 9.42 -2.28 6.06
N ARG A 4 10.64 -2.77 5.91
CA ARG A 4 11.70 -2.19 5.05
C ARG A 4 11.50 -2.64 3.61
N LEU A 5 10.53 -2.05 2.91
CA LEU A 5 10.40 -2.21 1.46
C LEU A 5 11.43 -1.31 0.77
N ARG A 6 12.52 -1.91 0.25
CA ARG A 6 13.49 -1.23 -0.62
C ARG A 6 12.76 -0.60 -1.81
N VAL A 7 12.80 0.72 -1.83
CA VAL A 7 12.45 1.69 -2.89
C VAL A 7 11.88 1.09 -4.18
N ILE A 8 10.59 1.31 -4.41
CA ILE A 8 9.99 1.35 -5.74
C ILE A 8 9.15 2.62 -5.80
N ARG A 9 9.46 3.50 -6.77
CA ARG A 9 8.83 4.82 -6.99
C ARG A 9 7.29 4.79 -7.03
N ILE A 10 6.70 3.63 -7.28
CA ILE A 10 5.27 3.36 -7.31
C ILE A 10 5.00 2.05 -6.57
N LEU A 11 4.19 2.11 -5.51
CA LEU A 11 3.71 0.93 -4.79
C LEU A 11 2.35 0.51 -5.34
N LEU A 12 2.20 -0.76 -5.73
CA LEU A 12 0.90 -1.32 -6.04
C LEU A 12 0.29 -1.94 -4.77
N LEU A 13 -0.84 -1.39 -4.32
CA LEU A 13 -1.58 -1.90 -3.17
C LEU A 13 -2.86 -2.55 -3.60
N LYS A 14 -3.13 -3.74 -3.07
CA LYS A 14 -4.42 -4.42 -3.23
C LYS A 14 -5.31 -4.13 -2.03
N CYS A 15 -6.52 -3.63 -2.27
CA CYS A 15 -7.47 -3.40 -1.19
C CYS A 15 -7.99 -4.75 -0.64
N PRO A 16 -7.99 -4.96 0.70
CA PRO A 16 -8.52 -6.20 1.28
C PRO A 16 -10.05 -6.34 1.13
N LYS A 17 -10.78 -5.22 1.02
CA LYS A 17 -12.24 -5.21 0.93
C LYS A 17 -12.74 -5.43 -0.50
N CYS A 18 -12.36 -4.56 -1.43
CA CYS A 18 -12.85 -4.63 -2.82
C CYS A 18 -11.91 -5.37 -3.78
N LYS A 19 -10.74 -5.84 -3.31
CA LYS A 19 -9.72 -6.54 -4.12
C LYS A 19 -9.16 -5.75 -5.32
N ASN A 20 -9.55 -4.47 -5.49
CA ASN A 20 -8.99 -3.60 -6.51
C ASN A 20 -7.52 -3.26 -6.23
N ASN A 21 -6.78 -3.12 -7.32
CA ASN A 21 -5.38 -2.70 -7.31
C ASN A 21 -5.30 -1.18 -7.44
N MET A 22 -4.43 -0.57 -6.65
CA MET A 22 -4.27 0.88 -6.59
C MET A 22 -2.80 1.21 -6.65
N ARG A 23 -2.46 2.23 -7.45
CA ARG A 23 -1.09 2.74 -7.56
C ARG A 23 -0.92 3.88 -6.57
N TYR A 24 -0.04 3.71 -5.60
CA TYR A 24 0.37 4.79 -4.71
C TYR A 24 1.79 5.19 -5.04
N GLN A 25 2.00 6.45 -5.43
CA GLN A 25 3.33 7.04 -5.41
C GLN A 25 3.71 7.33 -3.96
N GLY A 26 4.67 6.58 -3.45
CA GLY A 26 5.33 6.87 -2.19
C GLY A 26 6.61 7.66 -2.47
N ARG A 27 6.70 8.89 -1.96
CA ARG A 27 8.00 9.60 -1.86
C ARG A 27 8.90 9.01 -0.77
N ALA A 28 8.34 8.18 0.11
CA ALA A 28 9.03 7.69 1.29
C ALA A 28 9.40 6.21 1.17
N VAL A 29 10.62 5.90 1.60
CA VAL A 29 11.18 4.54 1.78
C VAL A 29 10.40 3.74 2.84
N TYR A 30 9.59 4.43 3.65
CA TYR A 30 8.84 3.85 4.75
C TYR A 30 7.33 4.00 4.57
N VAL A 31 6.66 2.87 4.39
CA VAL A 31 5.23 2.82 4.08
C VAL A 31 4.42 2.04 5.15
N GLY A 32 5.10 1.29 6.03
CA GLY A 32 4.49 0.35 6.98
C GLY A 32 3.51 0.96 8.00
N ASP A 33 3.70 2.22 8.39
CA ASP A 33 2.85 2.85 9.42
C ASP A 33 1.70 3.71 8.88
N LYS A 34 1.66 3.97 7.57
CA LYS A 34 0.66 4.89 7.01
C LYS A 34 -0.60 4.13 6.61
N ARG A 35 -1.74 4.50 7.21
CA ARG A 35 -3.06 4.08 6.70
C ARG A 35 -3.29 4.70 5.32
N LYS A 36 -3.79 3.91 4.38
CA LYS A 36 -4.26 4.39 3.07
C LYS A 36 -5.74 4.10 2.90
N ARG A 37 -6.42 5.07 2.29
CA ARG A 37 -7.82 4.96 1.91
C ARG A 37 -7.92 4.48 0.48
N CYS A 38 -8.70 3.43 0.26
CA CYS A 38 -9.00 2.93 -1.06
C CYS A 38 -9.80 3.95 -1.86
N VAL A 39 -9.35 4.26 -3.08
CA VAL A 39 -10.04 5.20 -3.99
C VAL A 39 -11.35 4.64 -4.54
N TYR A 40 -11.53 3.31 -4.53
CA TYR A 40 -12.72 2.66 -5.09
C TYR A 40 -13.83 2.43 -4.07
N CYS A 41 -13.49 1.91 -2.88
CA CYS A 41 -14.50 1.56 -1.87
C CYS A 41 -14.45 2.45 -0.62
N GLY A 42 -13.54 3.43 -0.58
CA GLY A 42 -13.37 4.33 0.55
C GLY A 42 -12.82 3.67 1.82
N HIS A 43 -12.52 2.37 1.81
CA HIS A 43 -12.03 1.63 2.97
C HIS A 43 -10.59 2.02 3.33
N SER A 44 -10.36 2.31 4.62
CA SER A 44 -9.04 2.67 5.13
C SER A 44 -8.35 1.46 5.76
N PHE A 45 -7.14 1.14 5.30
CA PHE A 45 -6.38 -0.01 5.77
C PHE A 45 -4.90 0.34 5.97
N ARG A 46 -4.21 -0.43 6.82
CA ARG A 46 -2.76 -0.29 7.02
C ARG A 46 -1.99 -1.00 5.92
N ILE A 47 -0.89 -0.41 5.49
CA ILE A 47 -0.02 -1.04 4.49
C ILE A 47 0.87 -2.05 5.20
N SER A 48 0.67 -3.32 4.85
CA SER A 48 1.49 -4.45 5.31
C SER A 48 2.06 -5.19 4.09
N GLU A 49 3.11 -5.98 4.24
CA GLU A 49 3.71 -6.73 3.11
C GLU A 49 2.70 -7.60 2.37
N ARG A 50 1.66 -8.08 3.08
CA ARG A 50 0.56 -8.87 2.52
C ARG A 50 -0.34 -8.11 1.52
N VAL A 51 -0.39 -6.78 1.59
CA VAL A 51 -1.20 -5.95 0.67
C VAL A 51 -0.35 -5.26 -0.40
N VAL A 52 0.97 -5.32 -0.28
CA VAL A 52 1.92 -4.79 -1.26
C VAL A 52 2.15 -5.86 -2.31
N LYS A 53 1.71 -5.59 -3.55
CA LYS A 53 2.11 -6.41 -4.69
C LYS A 53 3.48 -5.89 -5.14
N LYS A 54 4.54 -6.65 -4.85
CA LYS A 54 5.84 -6.41 -5.49
C LYS A 54 5.66 -6.69 -6.98
N LEU A 55 5.91 -5.67 -7.80
CA LEU A 55 6.13 -5.86 -9.24
C LEU A 55 7.55 -6.40 -9.41
#